data_AF-A0A4V3UPI7-F1
#
_entry.id   AF-A0A4V3UPI7-F1
#
_cell.length_a   1.000
_cell.length_b   1.000
_cell.length_c   1.000
_cell.angle_alpha   90.00
_cell.angle_beta   90.00
_cell.angle_gamma   90.00
#
_symmetry.space_group_name_H-M   'P 1'
#
loop_
_entity.id
_entity.type
_entity.pdbx_description
1 polymer ?
#
loop_
_entity_poly.entity_id
_entity_poly.type
_entity_poly.pdbx_seq_one_letter_code
_entity_poly.pdbx_strand_id
1 'polypeptide(L)' 'MLSTVDLSEEKVEQVLHQKAGHSPDFLVVWGKRLTLKGYPPWQLHLPEIYLFSSPGGFRNSFFLDALNRYAHANLRKGL' A
#
# COMPACT_ATOMS: atom_id res chain seq x y z
N MET A 1 0.12 23.58 22.65
CA MET A 1 -1.07 22.75 22.95
C MET A 1 -1.91 22.72 21.71
N LEU A 2 -2.02 21.57 21.01
CA LEU A 2 -2.99 21.43 19.92
C LEU A 2 -4.37 21.36 20.58
N SER A 3 -5.25 22.31 20.29
CA SER A 3 -6.65 22.22 20.72
C SER A 3 -7.28 21.02 20.01
N THR A 4 -8.06 20.23 20.74
CA THR A 4 -8.74 19.01 20.24
C THR A 4 -9.70 19.26 19.07
N VAL A 5 -9.95 20.53 18.73
CA VAL A 5 -10.82 21.00 17.65
C VAL A 5 -10.11 21.01 16.30
N ASP A 6 -8.79 20.90 16.27
CA ASP A 6 -7.99 21.12 15.05
C ASP A 6 -7.47 19.83 14.40
N LEU A 7 -8.03 18.69 14.78
CA LEU A 7 -7.70 17.37 14.25
C LEU A 7 -8.64 17.04 13.07
N SER A 8 -8.17 17.27 11.85
CA SER A 8 -8.83 16.82 10.62
C SER A 8 -8.09 15.64 10.00
N GLU A 9 -8.78 14.84 9.19
CA GLU A 9 -8.18 13.71 8.47
C GLU A 9 -7.05 14.19 7.55
N GLU A 10 -7.21 15.36 6.93
CA GLU A 10 -6.20 15.98 6.07
C GLU A 10 -4.93 16.33 6.84
N LYS A 11 -5.05 16.79 8.09
CA LYS A 11 -3.88 17.07 8.94
C LYS A 11 -3.17 15.80 9.37
N VAL A 12 -3.93 14.74 9.67
CA VAL A 12 -3.35 13.43 9.96
C VAL A 12 -2.60 12.90 8.73
N GLU A 13 -3.23 12.94 7.56
CA GLU A 13 -2.62 12.56 6.28
C GLU A 13 -1.35 13.37 5.99
N GLN A 14 -1.39 14.70 6.15
CA GLN A 14 -0.22 15.56 5.92
C GLN A 14 0.96 15.19 6.84
N VAL A 15 0.70 14.96 8.13
CA VAL A 15 1.74 14.59 9.09
C VAL A 15 2.29 13.20 8.80
N LEU A 16 1.44 12.24 8.44
CA LEU A 16 1.85 10.88 8.12
C LEU A 16 2.58 10.80 6.79
N HIS A 17 2.19 11.58 5.78
CA HIS A 17 2.92 11.74 4.53
C HIS A 17 4.36 12.20 4.76
N GLN A 18 4.57 13.18 5.63
CA GLN A 18 5.92 13.65 5.95
C GLN A 18 6.78 12.58 6.64
N LYS A 19 6.18 11.69 7.44
CA LYS A 19 6.91 10.69 8.23
C LYS A 19 7.09 9.35 7.54
N ALA A 20 6.10 8.90 6.78
CA ALA A 20 6.01 7.55 6.23
C ALA A 20 5.80 7.53 4.71
N GLY A 21 5.73 8.70 4.06
CA GLY A 21 5.54 8.81 2.62
C GLY A 21 4.08 8.58 2.18
N HIS A 22 3.90 8.65 0.87
CA HIS A 22 2.60 8.54 0.19
C HIS A 22 1.95 7.17 0.32
N SER A 23 0.61 7.17 0.34
CA SER A 23 -0.19 5.96 0.15
C SER A 23 0.18 5.30 -1.18
N PRO A 24 0.62 4.03 -1.21
CA PRO A 24 0.93 3.34 -2.45
C PRO A 24 -0.34 3.02 -3.22
N ASP A 25 -0.29 3.13 -4.55
CA ASP A 25 -1.36 2.59 -5.41
C ASP A 25 -1.23 1.05 -5.59
N PHE A 26 -0.02 0.52 -5.39
CA PHE A 26 0.32 -0.89 -5.63
C PHE A 26 1.31 -1.40 -4.57
N LEU A 27 0.98 -2.53 -3.95
CA LEU A 27 1.81 -3.18 -2.94
C LEU A 27 2.02 -4.65 -3.26
N VAL A 28 3.29 -5.09 -3.33
CA VAL A 28 3.64 -6.50 -3.46
C VAL A 28 4.05 -7.05 -2.10
N VAL A 29 3.33 -8.05 -1.61
CA VAL A 29 3.65 -8.74 -0.35
C VAL A 29 4.23 -10.10 -0.67
N TRP A 30 5.42 -10.37 -0.16
CA TRP A 30 6.08 -11.65 -0.34
C TRP A 30 5.87 -12.56 0.88
N GLY A 31 5.28 -13.73 0.66
CA GLY A 31 5.13 -14.73 1.71
C GLY A 31 3.98 -15.70 1.46
N LYS A 32 3.89 -16.71 2.34
CA LYS A 32 2.82 -17.71 2.31
C LYS A 32 1.47 -17.16 2.78
N ARG A 33 1.47 -16.00 3.45
CA ARG A 33 0.28 -15.34 3.99
C ARG A 33 0.43 -13.84 3.81
N LEU A 34 -0.70 -13.16 3.64
CA LEU A 34 -0.74 -11.71 3.64
C LEU A 34 -0.42 -11.22 5.05
N THR A 35 0.74 -10.60 5.24
CA THR A 35 1.15 -10.03 6.52
C THR A 35 1.96 -8.78 6.26
N LEU A 36 1.45 -7.66 6.75
CA LEU A 36 2.00 -6.33 6.50
C LEU A 36 3.18 -5.99 7.41
N LYS A 37 3.42 -6.77 8.48
CA LYS A 37 4.57 -6.64 9.39
C LYS A 37 4.84 -5.20 9.88
N GLY A 38 3.77 -4.47 10.18
CA GLY A 38 3.86 -3.08 10.63
C GLY A 38 3.93 -2.05 9.50
N TYR A 39 3.67 -2.44 8.24
CA TYR A 39 3.43 -1.48 7.17
C TYR A 39 2.35 -0.49 7.60
N PRO A 40 2.57 0.83 7.46
CA PRO A 40 1.68 1.86 7.97
C PRO A 40 0.23 1.64 7.51
N PRO A 41 -0.73 1.39 8.44
CA PRO A 41 -2.11 1.07 8.06
C PRO A 41 -2.83 2.22 7.37
N TRP A 42 -2.52 3.45 7.75
CA TRP A 42 -3.12 4.66 7.19
C TRP A 42 -2.85 4.72 5.69
N GLN A 43 -1.63 4.44 5.25
CA GLN A 43 -1.26 4.44 3.83
C GLN A 43 -2.01 3.41 2.98
N LEU A 44 -2.74 2.46 3.57
CA LEU A 44 -3.39 1.36 2.85
C LEU A 44 -4.86 1.62 2.50
N HIS A 45 -5.23 2.88 2.27
CA HIS A 45 -6.61 3.25 1.93
C HIS A 45 -7.13 2.56 0.65
N LEU A 46 -6.37 2.61 -0.45
CA LEU A 46 -6.75 2.07 -1.77
C LEU A 46 -5.64 1.36 -2.57
N PRO A 47 -4.64 0.68 -1.96
CA PRO A 47 -3.66 -0.05 -2.72
C PRO A 47 -4.28 -1.33 -3.31
N GLU A 48 -3.91 -1.67 -4.55
CA GLU A 48 -4.00 -3.06 -4.95
C GLU A 48 -2.86 -3.86 -4.31
N ILE A 49 -3.20 -4.93 -3.59
CA ILE A 49 -2.25 -5.76 -2.87
C ILE A 49 -2.09 -7.10 -3.57
N TYR A 50 -0.87 -7.38 -4.02
CA TYR A 50 -0.51 -8.65 -4.65
C TYR A 50 0.29 -9.51 -3.68
N LEU A 51 -0.33 -10.59 -3.18
CA LEU A 51 0.38 -11.60 -2.40
C LEU A 51 1.07 -12.58 -3.35
N PHE A 52 2.38 -12.72 -3.19
CA PHE A 52 3.17 -13.66 -3.95
C PHE A 52 3.92 -14.64 -3.05
N SER A 53 3.88 -15.92 -3.40
CA SER A 53 4.58 -16.99 -2.71
C SER A 53 5.40 -17.80 -3.72
N SER A 54 6.71 -17.55 -3.81
CA SER A 54 7.62 -18.45 -4.52
C SER A 54 8.47 -19.24 -3.53
N PRO A 55 8.52 -20.57 -3.66
CA PRO A 55 9.46 -21.42 -2.94
C PRO A 55 10.93 -21.09 -3.27
N GLY A 56 11.21 -20.50 -4.44
CA GLY A 56 12.55 -20.25 -4.97
C GLY A 56 13.09 -18.83 -4.79
N GLY A 57 12.45 -18.00 -3.95
CA GLY A 57 12.88 -16.62 -3.71
C GLY A 57 12.46 -15.62 -4.81
N PHE A 58 12.88 -14.37 -4.63
CA PHE A 58 12.50 -13.23 -5.47
C PHE A 58 13.26 -13.24 -6.80
N ARG A 59 12.53 -13.04 -7.91
CA ARG A 59 13.07 -12.86 -9.26
C ARG A 59 12.45 -11.63 -9.88
N ASN A 60 13.24 -10.85 -10.62
CA ASN A 60 12.78 -9.61 -11.26
C ASN A 60 11.56 -9.83 -12.18
N SER A 61 11.47 -11.00 -12.83
CA SER A 61 10.31 -11.34 -13.66
C SER A 61 9.00 -11.28 -12.88
N PHE A 62 8.99 -11.69 -11.60
CA PHE A 62 7.77 -11.67 -10.80
C PHE A 62 7.32 -10.25 -10.47
N PHE A 63 8.27 -9.32 -10.28
CA PHE A 63 7.93 -7.92 -10.10
C PHE A 63 7.32 -7.33 -11.39
N LEU A 64 7.90 -7.65 -12.55
CA LEU A 64 7.35 -7.25 -13.85
C LEU A 64 5.96 -7.86 -14.10
N ASP A 65 5.75 -9.13 -13.73
CA ASP A 65 4.45 -9.78 -13.84
C ASP A 65 3.40 -9.10 -12.96
N ALA A 66 3.79 -8.72 -11.74
CA ALA A 66 2.90 -8.04 -10.80
C ALA A 66 2.56 -6.61 -11.28
N LEU A 67 3.54 -5.88 -11.83
CA LEU A 67 3.31 -4.59 -12.48
C LEU A 67 2.39 -4.72 -13.70
N ASN A 68 2.60 -5.75 -14.53
CA ASN A 68 1.75 -5.99 -15.69
C ASN A 68 0.31 -6.28 -15.27
N ARG A 69 0.09 -7.04 -14.19
CA ARG A 69 -1.25 -7.27 -13.64
C ARG A 69 -1.89 -5.98 -13.15
N TYR A 70 -1.15 -5.18 -12.38
CA TYR A 70 -1.62 -3.88 -11.90
C TYR A 70 -2.01 -2.95 -13.05
N ALA A 71 -1.20 -2.90 -14.12
CA ALA A 71 -1.49 -2.07 -15.29
C ALA A 71 -2.78 -2.45 -16.04
N HIS A 72 -3.23 -3.69 -15.90
CA HIS A 72 -4.48 -4.19 -16.50
C HIS A 72 -5.61 -4.38 -15.48
N ALA A 73 -5.39 -4.03 -14.21
CA ALA A 73 -6.40 -4.14 -13.17
C ALA A 73 -7.49 -3.08 -13.40
N ASN A 74 -8.75 -3.49 -13.21
CA ASN A 74 -9.87 -2.56 -13.29
C ASN A 74 -10.10 -1.92 -11.91
N LEU A 75 -9.43 -0.79 -11.68
CA LEU A 75 -9.50 -0.04 -10.43
C LEU A 75 -10.85 0.69 -10.31
N ARG A 76 -11.78 0.08 -9.59
CA ARG A 76 -13.08 0.70 -9.28
C ARG A 76 -12.93 1.67 -8.12
N LYS A 77 -12.51 2.89 -8.42
CA LYS A 77 -12.46 3.99 -7.45
C LYS A 77 -13.87 4.56 -7.22
N GLY A 78 -14.72 3.77 -6.56
CA GLY A 78 -15.99 4.23 -5.97
C GLY A 78 -16.95 4.99 -6.89
N LEU A 79 -17.14 4.55 -8.14
CA LEU A 79 -18.29 4.97 -8.95
C LEU A 79 -19.61 4.50 -8.33
#